data_AF-A0A928EC95-F1
#
_entry.id   AF-A0A928EC95-F1
#
_cell.length_a   1.000
_cell.length_b   1.000
_cell.length_c   1.000
_cell.angle_alpha   90.00
_cell.angle_beta   90.00
_cell.angle_gamma   90.00
#
_symmetry.space_group_name_H-M   'P 1'
#
loop_
_entity.id
_entity.type
_entity.pdbx_description
1 polymer ?
#
loop_
_entity_poly.entity_id
_entity_poly.type
_entity_poly.pdbx_seq_one_letter_code
_entity_poly.pdbx_strand_id
1 'polypeptide(L)' 'CGWEYDPEVGDPDGGIEPGTAFEDIPDDWVCPVCGASKDDFELVEE' A
#
# COMPACT_ATOMS: atom_id res chain seq x y z
N CYS A 1 -10.94 -3.24 -1.15
CA CYS A 1 -11.14 -4.50 -1.93
C CYS A 1 -10.70 -5.76 -1.16
N GLY A 2 -10.19 -5.63 0.08
CA GLY A 2 -9.66 -6.76 0.85
C GLY A 2 -8.20 -7.11 0.52
N TRP A 3 -7.54 -6.30 -0.32
CA TRP A 3 -6.10 -6.38 -0.51
C TRP A 3 -5.40 -5.68 0.67
N GLU A 4 -4.34 -6.30 1.15
CA GLU A 4 -3.54 -5.84 2.29
C GLU A 4 -2.14 -5.49 1.77
N TYR A 5 -1.64 -4.32 2.18
CA TYR A 5 -0.28 -3.92 1.88
C TYR A 5 0.67 -4.62 2.86
N ASP A 6 1.60 -5.41 2.34
CA ASP A 6 2.70 -5.99 3.11
C ASP A 6 3.98 -5.18 2.88
N PRO A 7 4.50 -4.46 3.90
CA PRO A 7 5.75 -3.70 3.79
C PRO A 7 6.94 -4.54 3.35
N GLU A 8 7.00 -5.85 3.68
CA GLU A 8 8.11 -6.71 3.27
C GLU A 8 8.07 -7.03 1.77
N VAL A 9 6.89 -6.91 1.15
CA VAL A 9 6.68 -7.14 -0.29
C VAL A 9 6.69 -5.83 -1.07
N GLY A 10 6.10 -4.77 -0.51
CA GLY A 10 5.89 -3.49 -1.19
C GLY A 10 4.81 -3.57 -2.28
N ASP A 11 4.90 -2.66 -3.25
CA ASP A 11 4.14 -2.68 -4.50
C ASP A 11 5.06 -2.29 -5.69
N PRO A 12 5.97 -3.18 -6.12
CA PRO A 12 6.99 -2.84 -7.12
C PRO A 12 6.42 -2.42 -8.48
N ASP A 13 5.25 -2.96 -8.85
CA ASP A 13 4.54 -2.58 -10.07
C ASP A 13 3.95 -1.16 -9.97
N GLY A 14 3.56 -0.75 -8.77
CA GLY A 14 3.16 0.62 -8.41
C GLY A 14 4.33 1.56 -8.04
N GLY A 15 5.58 1.08 -8.11
CA GLY A 15 6.78 1.87 -7.80
C GLY A 15 7.14 1.95 -6.31
N ILE A 16 6.55 1.10 -5.47
CA ILE A 16 6.84 1.01 -4.04
C ILE A 16 7.77 -0.20 -3.80
N GLU A 17 8.98 0.05 -3.32
CA GLU A 17 9.97 -1.01 -3.12
C GLU A 17 9.63 -1.89 -1.90
N PRO A 18 10.09 -3.16 -1.89
CA PRO A 18 10.06 -3.98 -0.69
C PRO A 18 10.80 -3.30 0.47
N GLY A 19 10.21 -3.35 1.66
CA GLY A 19 10.70 -2.71 2.88
C GLY A 19 10.18 -1.29 3.10
N THR A 20 9.37 -0.73 2.21
CA THR A 20 8.74 0.58 2.41
C THR A 20 7.58 0.46 3.42
N ALA A 21 7.62 1.25 4.50
CA ALA A 21 6.50 1.30 5.44
C ALA A 21 5.28 1.96 4.78
N PHE A 22 4.06 1.57 5.17
CA PHE A 22 2.85 2.17 4.60
C PHE A 22 2.79 3.69 4.79
N GLU A 23 3.31 4.20 5.91
CA GLU A 23 3.40 5.63 6.18
C GLU A 23 4.30 6.39 5.17
N ASP A 24 5.34 5.74 4.65
CA ASP A 24 6.33 6.31 3.72
C ASP A 24 5.88 6.27 2.24
N ILE A 25 4.75 5.61 1.94
CA ILE A 25 4.20 5.56 0.57
C ILE A 25 3.75 6.98 0.14
N PRO A 26 3.99 7.40 -1.11
CA PRO A 26 3.45 8.66 -1.63
C PRO A 26 1.93 8.77 -1.54
N ASP A 27 1.39 9.98 -1.30
CA ASP A 27 -0.06 10.20 -1.17
C ASP A 27 -0.83 10.00 -2.49
N ASP A 28 -0.14 10.02 -3.64
CA ASP A 28 -0.71 9.75 -4.96
C ASP A 28 -0.73 8.26 -5.33
N TRP A 29 -0.17 7.39 -4.48
CA TRP A 29 -0.30 5.95 -4.64
C TRP A 29 -1.75 5.51 -4.47
N VAL A 30 -2.13 4.49 -5.25
CA VAL A 30 -3.45 3.89 -5.22
C VAL A 30 -3.33 2.38 -5.15
N CYS A 31 -4.31 1.72 -4.51
CA CYS A 31 -4.37 0.27 -4.42
C CYS A 31 -4.24 -0.37 -5.83
N PRO A 32 -3.27 -1.28 -6.05
CA PRO A 32 -3.05 -1.87 -7.38
C PRO A 32 -4.21 -2.75 -7.86
N VAL A 33 -5.10 -3.15 -6.94
CA VAL A 33 -6.26 -4.00 -7.24
C VAL A 33 -7.51 -3.21 -7.62
N CYS A 34 -7.79 -2.11 -6.91
CA CYS A 34 -9.06 -1.38 -7.07
C CYS A 34 -8.94 0.14 -7.25
N GLY A 35 -7.74 0.71 -7.20
CA GLY A 35 -7.50 2.14 -7.36
C GLY A 35 -8.00 3.01 -6.21
N ALA A 36 -8.27 2.43 -5.04
CA ALA A 36 -8.58 3.18 -3.81
C ALA A 36 -7.36 4.00 -3.37
N SER A 37 -7.56 5.18 -2.80
CA SER A 37 -6.43 6.02 -2.36
C SER A 37 -5.81 5.47 -1.07
N LYS A 38 -4.63 5.98 -0.72
CA LYS A 38 -3.95 5.65 0.55
C LYS A 38 -4.83 5.91 1.79
N ASP A 39 -5.71 6.91 1.72
CA ASP A 39 -6.63 7.27 2.81
C ASP A 39 -7.76 6.25 3.05
N ASP A 40 -8.05 5.39 2.07
CA ASP A 40 -9.08 4.34 2.19
C ASP A 40 -8.56 3.08 2.92
N PHE A 41 -7.30 3.08 3.34
CA PHE A 41 -6.68 1.97 4.07
C PHE A 41 -6.76 2.17 5.58
N GLU A 42 -6.89 1.05 6.29
CA GLU A 42 -6.87 1.01 7.75
C GLU A 42 -5.69 0.14 8.19
N LEU A 43 -5.03 0.52 9.29
CA LEU A 43 -4.02 -0.32 9.91
C LEU A 43 -4.67 -1.59 10.42
N VAL A 44 -4.15 -2.73 9.98
CA VAL A 44 -4.53 -4.03 10.52
C VAL A 44 -3.56 -4.34 11.65
N GLU A 45 -4.05 -4.38 12.88
CA GLU A 45 -3.29 -4.89 14.02
C GLU A 45 -3.42 -6.43 14.01
N GLU A 46 -2.29 -7.15 13.92
CA GLU A 46 -2.23 -8.60 14.13
C GLU A 46 -2.29 -8.98 15.62
#